data_AF-A0A836T8Y0-F1
#
_entry.id   AF-A0A836T8Y0-F1
#
_cell.length_a   1.000
_cell.length_b   1.000
_cell.length_c   1.000
_cell.angle_alpha   90.00
_cell.angle_beta   90.00
_cell.angle_gamma   90.00
#
_symmetry.space_group_name_H-M   'P 1'
#
loop_
_entity.id
_entity.type
_entity.pdbx_description
1 polymer ?
#
loop_
_entity_poly.entity_id
_entity_poly.type
_entity_poly.pdbx_seq_one_letter_code
_entity_poly.pdbx_strand_id
1 'polypeptide(L)'
;GKTIAENLKDVPGQPREDQDVILPLDQPKYTEGHLVILKGNLCEEGAVAKVSGVKTRNITGPARVFNSEEECLDAILDDRIQEGDIVAIRFEGPKGGPGMREMLAPTAAIVGKGLGDKVALITDGRFSGGTYGIVVGHIAPEAQMGGTLALIKDNDIIIIDIEHNQLNVKLSDEELEQRKKNFIAPKIKYQTGVLAKYAKLVGSASKGAVTDN
;
A
#
# COMPACT_ATOMS: atom_id res chain seq x y z
N GLY A 1 -24.14 26.38 -13.20
CA GLY A 1 -24.12 26.03 -11.78
C GLY A 1 -25.45 25.43 -11.37
N LYS A 2 -25.75 24.23 -11.86
CA LYS A 2 -26.86 23.39 -11.39
C LYS A 2 -26.34 22.45 -10.31
N THR A 3 -27.21 21.96 -9.43
CA THR A 3 -26.91 20.91 -8.45
C THR A 3 -26.72 19.54 -9.12
N ILE A 4 -26.13 18.57 -8.41
CA ILE A 4 -26.01 17.18 -8.92
C ILE A 4 -27.39 16.59 -9.25
N ALA A 5 -28.39 16.80 -8.41
CA ALA A 5 -29.75 16.31 -8.64
C ALA A 5 -30.39 16.93 -9.89
N GLU A 6 -30.24 18.24 -10.10
CA GLU A 6 -30.75 18.93 -11.29
C GLU A 6 -30.07 18.47 -12.58
N ASN A 7 -28.79 18.10 -12.51
CA ASN A 7 -28.05 17.56 -13.66
C ASN A 7 -28.51 16.14 -14.01
N LEU A 8 -28.86 15.33 -13.01
CA LEU A 8 -29.23 13.92 -13.17
C LEU A 8 -30.75 13.70 -13.34
N LYS A 9 -31.57 14.76 -13.37
CA LYS A 9 -33.03 14.66 -13.38
C LYS A 9 -33.61 13.80 -14.53
N ASP A 10 -32.93 13.78 -15.68
CA ASP A 10 -33.37 13.06 -16.89
C ASP A 10 -32.64 11.71 -17.04
N VAL A 11 -31.78 11.35 -16.09
CA VAL A 11 -31.05 10.07 -16.07
C VAL A 11 -31.90 9.02 -15.34
N PRO A 12 -32.14 7.83 -15.94
CA PRO A 12 -32.85 6.77 -15.26
C PRO A 12 -32.19 6.37 -13.93
N GLY A 13 -32.99 6.16 -12.89
CA GLY A 13 -32.50 5.75 -11.56
C GLY A 13 -32.02 4.30 -11.46
N GLN A 14 -32.21 3.52 -12.52
CA GLN A 14 -31.74 2.13 -12.63
C GLN A 14 -30.92 1.97 -13.91
N PRO A 15 -29.89 1.10 -13.91
CA PRO A 15 -29.19 0.76 -15.13
C PRO A 15 -30.13 0.02 -16.09
N ARG A 16 -29.75 -0.03 -17.37
CA ARG A 16 -30.51 -0.79 -18.37
C ARG A 16 -30.47 -2.29 -18.07
N GLU A 17 -31.56 -2.99 -18.39
CA GLU A 17 -31.68 -4.44 -18.17
C GLU A 17 -30.88 -5.27 -19.18
N ASP A 18 -30.53 -4.72 -20.34
CA ASP A 18 -29.84 -5.42 -21.42
C ASP A 18 -28.30 -5.31 -21.34
N GLN A 19 -27.77 -5.14 -20.13
CA GLN A 19 -26.33 -5.05 -19.86
C GLN A 19 -25.99 -5.57 -18.45
N ASP A 20 -24.71 -5.91 -18.26
CA ASP A 20 -24.14 -6.42 -17.00
C ASP A 20 -22.88 -5.62 -16.57
N VAL A 21 -22.69 -4.42 -17.12
CA VAL A 21 -21.56 -3.52 -16.84
C VAL A 21 -21.79 -2.73 -15.54
N ILE A 22 -22.98 -2.15 -15.38
CA ILE A 22 -23.45 -1.43 -14.18
C ILE A 22 -24.54 -2.29 -13.55
N LEU A 23 -24.21 -2.90 -12.41
CA LEU A 23 -25.17 -3.76 -11.72
C LEU A 23 -26.18 -2.91 -10.92
N PRO A 24 -27.43 -3.39 -10.80
CA PRO A 24 -28.42 -2.82 -9.89
C PRO A 24 -27.93 -2.76 -8.43
N LEU A 25 -28.45 -1.79 -7.67
CA LEU A 25 -28.06 -1.59 -6.26
C LEU A 25 -28.40 -2.78 -5.35
N ASP A 26 -29.45 -3.54 -5.69
CA ASP A 26 -29.89 -4.75 -4.98
C ASP A 26 -29.14 -6.02 -5.43
N GLN A 27 -28.34 -5.93 -6.49
CA GLN A 27 -27.50 -7.01 -7.01
C GLN A 27 -26.05 -6.54 -7.22
N PRO A 28 -25.39 -5.94 -6.21
CA PRO A 28 -24.06 -5.39 -6.39
C PRO A 28 -23.04 -6.52 -6.53
N LYS A 29 -21.93 -6.22 -7.23
CA LYS A 29 -20.83 -7.19 -7.37
C LYS A 29 -20.20 -7.55 -6.01
N TYR A 30 -20.15 -6.56 -5.12
CA TYR A 30 -19.72 -6.68 -3.73
C TYR A 30 -20.60 -5.78 -2.87
N THR A 31 -20.92 -6.20 -1.65
CA THR A 31 -21.75 -5.43 -0.71
C THR A 31 -21.04 -4.21 -0.14
N GLU A 32 -19.72 -4.13 -0.28
CA GLU A 32 -18.87 -3.06 0.22
C GLU A 32 -17.90 -2.56 -0.86
N GLY A 33 -17.38 -1.35 -0.68
CA GLY A 33 -16.33 -0.80 -1.51
C GLY A 33 -15.03 -1.61 -1.44
N HIS A 34 -14.23 -1.54 -2.50
CA HIS A 34 -13.02 -2.34 -2.62
C HIS A 34 -11.74 -1.66 -2.08
N LEU A 35 -11.89 -0.42 -1.59
CA LEU A 35 -10.81 0.34 -0.95
C LEU A 35 -11.04 0.30 0.55
N VAL A 36 -10.11 -0.34 1.26
CA VAL A 36 -10.16 -0.49 2.71
C VAL A 36 -9.03 0.33 3.32
N ILE A 37 -9.34 1.09 4.37
CA ILE A 37 -8.33 1.85 5.11
C ILE A 37 -7.87 1.01 6.29
N LEU A 38 -6.58 0.71 6.35
CA LEU A 38 -5.97 -0.03 7.46
C LEU A 38 -5.31 0.94 8.44
N LYS A 39 -5.32 0.57 9.73
CA LYS A 39 -4.56 1.23 10.79
C LYS A 39 -3.87 0.21 11.69
N GLY A 40 -2.84 0.62 12.40
CA GLY A 40 -2.12 -0.23 13.33
C GLY A 40 -0.71 0.29 13.55
N ASN A 41 0.11 -0.45 14.29
CA ASN A 41 1.45 0.03 14.63
C ASN A 41 2.35 0.21 13.40
N LEU A 42 2.06 -0.45 12.27
CA LEU A 42 2.81 -0.26 11.01
C LEU A 42 2.40 0.98 10.23
N CYS A 43 1.17 1.47 10.43
CA CYS A 43 0.58 2.57 9.67
C CYS A 43 -0.34 3.42 10.55
N GLU A 44 0.24 4.11 11.53
CA GLU A 44 -0.49 4.90 12.54
C GLU A 44 -1.37 6.00 11.90
N GLU A 45 -0.91 6.59 10.79
CA GLU A 45 -1.69 7.59 10.04
C GLU A 45 -2.67 6.94 9.04
N GLY A 46 -2.46 5.66 8.72
CA GLY A 46 -3.28 4.85 7.83
C GLY A 46 -2.51 4.26 6.65
N ALA A 47 -3.17 3.32 5.96
CA ALA A 47 -2.75 2.76 4.69
C ALA A 47 -3.97 2.39 3.85
N VAL A 48 -3.79 2.22 2.53
CA VAL A 48 -4.88 1.87 1.60
C VAL A 48 -4.65 0.46 1.07
N ALA A 49 -5.61 -0.44 1.32
CA ALA A 49 -5.62 -1.78 0.78
C ALA A 49 -6.68 -1.90 -0.33
N LYS A 50 -6.30 -2.51 -1.45
CA LYS A 50 -7.25 -2.90 -2.50
C LYS A 50 -7.63 -4.36 -2.29
N VAL A 51 -8.91 -4.62 -2.04
CA VAL A 51 -9.41 -5.96 -1.69
C VAL A 51 -10.26 -6.61 -2.79
N SER A 52 -10.32 -6.00 -3.98
CA SER A 52 -11.01 -6.58 -5.14
C SER A 52 -10.42 -7.94 -5.53
N GLY A 53 -11.24 -8.99 -5.57
CA GLY A 53 -10.82 -10.30 -6.06
C GLY A 53 -9.85 -11.05 -5.14
N VAL A 54 -9.67 -10.57 -3.91
CA VAL A 54 -8.85 -11.25 -2.90
C VAL A 54 -9.66 -12.38 -2.26
N LYS A 55 -9.14 -13.60 -2.34
CA LYS A 55 -9.79 -14.79 -1.73
C LYS A 55 -9.62 -14.85 -0.21
N THR A 56 -8.47 -14.38 0.28
CA THR A 56 -8.09 -14.45 1.70
C THR A 56 -8.03 -13.04 2.28
N ARG A 57 -8.89 -12.74 3.25
CA ARG A 57 -8.94 -11.40 3.87
C ARG A 57 -7.89 -11.19 4.96
N ASN A 58 -7.27 -12.26 5.47
CA ASN A 58 -6.30 -12.16 6.56
C ASN A 58 -5.03 -12.93 6.21
N ILE A 59 -3.86 -12.34 6.42
CA ILE A 59 -2.57 -13.01 6.23
C ILE A 59 -1.62 -12.64 7.38
N THR A 60 -0.91 -13.64 7.87
CA THR A 60 0.16 -13.46 8.86
C THR A 60 1.39 -14.18 8.35
N GLY A 61 2.53 -13.50 8.32
CA GLY A 61 3.72 -14.03 7.67
C GLY A 61 5.00 -13.28 8.02
N PRO A 62 6.16 -13.89 7.72
CA PRO A 62 7.46 -13.24 7.90
C PRO A 62 7.66 -12.13 6.87
N ALA A 63 8.26 -11.01 7.30
CA ALA A 63 8.62 -9.92 6.42
C ALA A 63 9.80 -10.28 5.51
N ARG A 64 9.73 -9.83 4.25
CA ARG A 64 10.85 -9.70 3.30
C ARG A 64 11.01 -8.22 2.97
N VAL A 65 12.07 -7.59 3.45
CA VAL A 65 12.19 -6.14 3.48
C VAL A 65 13.16 -5.65 2.42
N PHE A 66 12.69 -4.75 1.57
CA PHE A 66 13.46 -4.16 0.47
C PHE A 66 13.41 -2.63 0.56
N ASN A 67 14.52 -1.97 0.25
CA ASN A 67 14.62 -0.51 0.31
C ASN A 67 14.39 0.16 -1.05
N SER A 68 14.06 -0.62 -2.08
CA SER A 68 13.66 -0.12 -3.40
C SER A 68 12.83 -1.14 -4.18
N GLU A 69 12.06 -0.68 -5.16
CA GLU A 69 11.39 -1.52 -6.16
C GLU A 69 12.37 -2.49 -6.84
N GLU A 70 13.56 -2.01 -7.19
CA GLU A 70 14.57 -2.80 -7.90
C GLU A 70 15.09 -3.97 -7.05
N GLU A 71 15.45 -3.73 -5.78
CA GLU A 71 15.86 -4.80 -4.86
C GLU A 71 14.76 -5.86 -4.69
N CYS A 72 13.50 -5.43 -4.60
CA CYS A 72 12.37 -6.33 -4.50
C CYS A 72 12.17 -7.15 -5.77
N LEU A 73 12.25 -6.52 -6.94
CA LEU A 73 12.10 -7.19 -8.23
C LEU A 73 13.17 -8.27 -8.41
N ASP A 74 14.43 -7.95 -8.14
CA ASP A 74 15.53 -8.91 -8.22
C ASP A 74 15.27 -10.11 -7.29
N ALA A 75 14.82 -9.87 -6.05
CA ALA A 75 14.49 -10.95 -5.11
C ALA A 75 13.35 -11.85 -5.59
N ILE A 76 12.32 -11.29 -6.23
CA ILE A 76 11.22 -12.08 -6.80
C ILE A 76 11.74 -12.93 -7.97
N LEU A 77 12.54 -12.34 -8.86
CA LEU A 77 13.07 -13.02 -10.04
C LEU A 77 14.04 -14.16 -9.66
N ASP A 78 14.83 -13.96 -8.60
CA ASP A 78 15.77 -14.93 -8.03
C ASP A 78 15.12 -16.01 -7.13
N ASP A 79 13.78 -16.11 -7.11
CA ASP A 79 13.03 -17.10 -6.32
C ASP A 79 13.30 -17.00 -4.80
N ARG A 80 13.60 -15.80 -4.30
CA ARG A 80 13.83 -15.53 -2.86
C ARG A 80 12.56 -15.21 -2.09
N ILE A 81 11.41 -15.13 -2.76
CA ILE A 81 10.10 -14.93 -2.15
C ILE A 81 9.34 -16.25 -2.10
N GLN A 82 8.80 -16.60 -0.93
CA GLN A 82 8.09 -17.84 -0.69
C GLN A 82 6.61 -17.59 -0.38
N GLU A 83 5.80 -18.64 -0.53
CA GLU A 83 4.40 -18.62 -0.09
C GLU A 83 4.29 -18.27 1.40
N GLY A 84 3.37 -17.36 1.73
CA GLY A 84 3.19 -16.83 3.08
C GLY A 84 4.06 -15.62 3.42
N ASP A 85 5.05 -15.25 2.60
CA ASP A 85 5.86 -14.05 2.85
C ASP A 85 5.01 -12.76 2.74
N ILE A 86 5.41 -11.77 3.55
CA ILE A 86 4.91 -10.39 3.44
C ILE A 86 6.04 -9.51 2.90
N VAL A 87 5.94 -9.16 1.63
CA VAL A 87 6.93 -8.38 0.90
C VAL A 87 6.73 -6.90 1.22
N ALA A 88 7.70 -6.29 1.90
CA ALA A 88 7.68 -4.90 2.31
C ALA A 88 8.69 -4.08 1.49
N ILE A 89 8.19 -3.18 0.65
CA ILE A 89 9.01 -2.26 -0.14
C ILE A 89 8.90 -0.87 0.50
N ARG A 90 10.01 -0.34 1.00
CA ARG A 90 10.03 0.92 1.75
C ARG A 90 10.99 1.94 1.15
N PHE A 91 10.89 3.19 1.62
CA PHE A 91 11.56 4.34 1.02
C PHE A 91 11.06 4.65 -0.39
N GLU A 92 9.82 4.26 -0.69
CA GLU A 92 9.14 4.55 -1.95
C GLU A 92 8.03 5.59 -1.77
N GLY A 93 7.90 6.14 -0.55
CA GLY A 93 6.95 7.19 -0.20
C GLY A 93 7.22 8.56 -0.83
N PRO A 94 6.41 9.58 -0.49
CA PRO A 94 6.54 10.93 -1.04
C PRO A 94 7.95 11.51 -0.92
N LYS A 95 8.61 11.40 0.25
CA LYS A 95 9.97 11.90 0.45
C LYS A 95 11.03 10.86 0.15
N GLY A 96 10.78 9.60 0.46
CA GLY A 96 11.75 8.51 0.30
C GLY A 96 12.12 8.25 -1.16
N GLY A 97 11.12 8.15 -2.04
CA GLY A 97 11.32 7.83 -3.46
C GLY A 97 12.28 8.80 -4.15
N PRO A 98 12.08 10.13 -4.04
CA PRO A 98 10.85 10.88 -3.79
C PRO A 98 9.83 10.80 -4.93
N GLY A 99 8.60 11.23 -4.67
CA GLY A 99 7.53 11.30 -5.67
C GLY A 99 6.48 10.19 -5.57
N MET A 100 6.62 9.30 -4.58
CA MET A 100 5.66 8.23 -4.32
C MET A 100 5.34 7.42 -5.58
N ARG A 101 6.36 6.77 -6.18
CA ARG A 101 6.20 6.12 -7.49
C ARG A 101 5.16 5.00 -7.45
N GLU A 102 4.60 4.70 -8.62
CA GLU A 102 3.72 3.57 -8.79
C GLU A 102 4.51 2.37 -9.29
N MET A 103 4.49 1.28 -8.55
CA MET A 103 5.28 0.07 -8.82
C MET A 103 4.40 -1.00 -9.45
N LEU A 104 4.60 -1.28 -10.73
CA LEU A 104 3.96 -2.38 -11.46
C LEU A 104 4.84 -3.63 -11.51
N ALA A 105 6.16 -3.46 -11.53
CA ALA A 105 7.07 -4.57 -11.78
C ALA A 105 6.99 -5.64 -10.67
N PRO A 106 6.97 -5.31 -9.36
CA PRO A 106 6.85 -6.31 -8.30
C PRO A 106 5.52 -7.07 -8.34
N THR A 107 4.39 -6.39 -8.56
CA THR A 107 3.08 -7.03 -8.60
C THR A 107 2.97 -7.99 -9.79
N ALA A 108 3.43 -7.56 -10.98
CA ALA A 108 3.46 -8.41 -12.17
C ALA A 108 4.38 -9.62 -12.00
N ALA A 109 5.57 -9.44 -11.42
CA ALA A 109 6.52 -10.52 -11.19
C ALA A 109 5.99 -11.58 -10.21
N ILE A 110 5.35 -11.16 -9.11
CA ILE A 110 4.69 -12.06 -8.14
C ILE A 110 3.61 -12.91 -8.81
N VAL A 111 2.78 -12.31 -9.66
CA VAL A 111 1.77 -13.05 -10.43
C VAL A 111 2.45 -14.02 -11.40
N GLY A 112 3.49 -13.57 -12.11
CA GLY A 112 4.25 -14.41 -13.05
C GLY A 112 4.93 -15.62 -12.39
N LYS A 113 5.36 -15.50 -11.13
CA LYS A 113 5.90 -16.60 -10.32
C LYS A 113 4.82 -17.50 -9.70
N GLY A 114 3.53 -17.23 -9.97
CA GLY A 114 2.42 -18.02 -9.42
C GLY A 114 2.17 -17.78 -7.91
N LEU A 115 2.68 -16.68 -7.36
CA LEU A 115 2.53 -16.29 -5.95
C LEU A 115 1.38 -15.29 -5.73
N GLY A 116 0.63 -14.99 -6.79
CA GLY A 116 -0.37 -13.91 -6.83
C GLY A 116 -1.37 -13.89 -5.67
N ASP A 117 -1.86 -15.05 -5.21
CA ASP A 117 -2.79 -15.19 -4.07
C ASP A 117 -2.14 -15.82 -2.82
N LYS A 118 -0.81 -15.91 -2.79
CA LYS A 118 -0.01 -16.63 -1.78
C LYS A 118 0.85 -15.74 -0.91
N VAL A 119 1.06 -14.49 -1.30
CA VAL A 119 1.85 -13.50 -0.56
C VAL A 119 1.06 -12.19 -0.42
N ALA A 120 1.55 -11.29 0.43
CA ALA A 120 1.08 -9.91 0.47
C ALA A 120 2.21 -8.94 0.12
N LEU A 121 1.84 -7.80 -0.47
CA LEU A 121 2.76 -6.71 -0.78
C LEU A 121 2.34 -5.47 0.01
N ILE A 122 3.29 -4.85 0.69
CA ILE A 122 3.08 -3.62 1.47
C ILE A 122 4.13 -2.56 1.11
N THR A 123 3.72 -1.29 1.07
CA THR A 123 4.64 -0.18 0.77
C THR A 123 4.17 1.17 1.32
N ASP A 124 5.13 2.07 1.57
CA ASP A 124 4.90 3.50 1.75
C ASP A 124 4.71 4.26 0.42
N GLY A 125 5.02 3.63 -0.71
CA GLY A 125 4.73 4.10 -2.07
C GLY A 125 3.35 3.70 -2.58
N ARG A 126 3.26 3.43 -3.89
CA ARG A 126 2.02 3.00 -4.56
C ARG A 126 2.28 1.74 -5.39
N PHE A 127 1.25 0.92 -5.55
CA PHE A 127 1.28 -0.23 -6.44
C PHE A 127 0.38 0.00 -7.65
N SER A 128 0.82 -0.51 -8.80
CA SER A 128 0.00 -0.65 -10.00
C SER A 128 -0.34 -2.11 -10.26
N GLY A 129 -1.43 -2.33 -10.99
CA GLY A 129 -1.88 -3.68 -11.35
C GLY A 129 -2.56 -4.41 -10.18
N GLY A 130 -3.47 -5.33 -10.52
CA GLY A 130 -4.10 -6.21 -9.55
C GLY A 130 -3.27 -7.49 -9.40
N THR A 131 -2.85 -7.81 -8.19
CA THR A 131 -2.58 -9.20 -7.82
C THR A 131 -3.88 -9.84 -7.34
N TYR A 132 -3.93 -11.17 -7.28
CA TYR A 132 -5.05 -11.88 -6.64
C TYR A 132 -4.95 -11.91 -5.10
N GLY A 133 -3.85 -11.40 -4.54
CA GLY A 133 -3.54 -11.30 -3.12
C GLY A 133 -3.63 -9.88 -2.59
N ILE A 134 -3.30 -9.72 -1.30
CA ILE A 134 -3.44 -8.45 -0.59
C ILE A 134 -2.32 -7.48 -0.99
N VAL A 135 -2.70 -6.30 -1.47
CA VAL A 135 -1.79 -5.21 -1.81
C VAL A 135 -2.16 -3.97 -0.99
N VAL A 136 -1.20 -3.49 -0.22
CA VAL A 136 -1.34 -2.32 0.66
C VAL A 136 -0.32 -1.26 0.24
N GLY A 137 -0.81 -0.08 -0.13
CA GLY A 137 0.03 1.08 -0.40
C GLY A 137 -0.21 2.19 0.61
N HIS A 138 0.50 3.30 0.43
CA HIS A 138 0.28 4.54 1.19
C HIS A 138 0.48 4.37 2.70
N ILE A 139 1.32 3.42 3.13
CA ILE A 139 1.65 3.27 4.55
C ILE A 139 2.25 4.57 5.06
N ALA A 140 1.57 5.16 6.05
CA ALA A 140 1.94 6.42 6.66
C ALA A 140 2.04 6.27 8.20
N PRO A 141 3.09 6.84 8.84
CA PRO A 141 4.17 7.63 8.25
C PRO A 141 5.10 6.82 7.33
N GLU A 142 5.62 7.43 6.27
CA GLU A 142 6.55 6.77 5.34
C GLU A 142 7.90 6.44 6.01
N ALA A 143 8.66 5.52 5.44
CA ALA A 143 9.91 5.06 6.04
C ALA A 143 10.98 6.16 6.12
N GLN A 144 11.02 7.06 5.15
CA GLN A 144 11.94 8.21 5.15
C GLN A 144 11.74 9.14 6.37
N MET A 145 10.54 9.13 6.95
CA MET A 145 10.18 9.91 8.14
C MET A 145 10.32 9.13 9.45
N GLY A 146 10.83 7.89 9.40
CA GLY A 146 10.99 7.03 10.56
C GLY A 146 9.69 6.39 11.05
N GLY A 147 8.69 6.25 10.17
CA GLY A 147 7.53 5.41 10.45
C GLY A 147 7.92 3.96 10.69
N THR A 148 7.06 3.17 11.33
CA THR A 148 7.35 1.80 11.75
C THR A 148 7.81 0.89 10.61
N LEU A 149 7.36 1.12 9.37
CA LEU A 149 7.86 0.42 8.18
C LEU A 149 9.39 0.57 7.98
N ALA A 150 10.00 1.66 8.45
CA ALA A 150 11.46 1.85 8.44
C ALA A 150 12.20 0.95 9.46
N LEU A 151 11.48 0.45 10.46
CA LEU A 151 12.06 -0.24 11.62
C LEU A 151 11.98 -1.76 11.51
N ILE A 152 11.11 -2.27 10.64
CA ILE A 152 11.00 -3.71 10.41
C ILE A 152 12.26 -4.27 9.74
N LYS A 153 12.51 -5.54 10.03
CA LYS A 153 13.62 -6.35 9.54
C LYS A 153 13.06 -7.64 8.95
N ASP A 154 13.87 -8.31 8.15
CA ASP A 154 13.52 -9.64 7.64
C ASP A 154 13.12 -10.58 8.77
N ASN A 155 12.07 -11.36 8.51
CA ASN A 155 11.46 -12.33 9.41
C ASN A 155 10.69 -11.75 10.61
N ASP A 156 10.57 -10.42 10.78
CA ASP A 156 9.56 -9.88 11.69
C ASP A 156 8.16 -10.34 11.21
N ILE A 157 7.30 -10.73 12.15
CA ILE A 157 5.96 -11.24 11.80
C ILE A 157 5.02 -10.06 11.58
N ILE A 158 4.43 -9.97 10.39
CA ILE A 158 3.41 -8.97 10.05
C ILE A 158 2.04 -9.64 10.04
N ILE A 159 1.03 -8.92 10.51
CA ILE A 159 -0.37 -9.33 10.57
C ILE A 159 -1.16 -8.31 9.76
N ILE A 160 -1.81 -8.77 8.70
CA ILE A 160 -2.76 -8.00 7.91
C ILE A 160 -4.14 -8.61 8.13
N ASP A 161 -5.03 -7.82 8.73
CA ASP A 161 -6.39 -8.23 9.06
C ASP A 161 -7.37 -7.25 8.41
N ILE A 162 -7.88 -7.61 7.23
CA ILE A 162 -8.81 -6.76 6.48
C ILE A 162 -10.20 -6.74 7.13
N GLU A 163 -10.55 -7.74 7.94
CA GLU A 163 -11.85 -7.80 8.62
C GLU A 163 -11.94 -6.76 9.75
N HIS A 164 -10.84 -6.55 10.47
CA HIS A 164 -10.73 -5.57 11.54
C HIS A 164 -10.04 -4.27 11.12
N ASN A 165 -9.72 -4.12 9.83
CA ASN A 165 -9.00 -2.97 9.26
C ASN A 165 -7.64 -2.72 9.91
N GLN A 166 -6.88 -3.78 10.17
CA GLN A 166 -5.60 -3.73 10.88
C GLN A 166 -4.38 -4.11 10.04
N LEU A 167 -3.27 -3.39 10.26
CA LEU A 167 -1.94 -3.72 9.76
C LEU A 167 -0.91 -3.53 10.88
N ASN A 168 -0.34 -4.62 11.36
CA ASN A 168 0.58 -4.61 12.51
C ASN A 168 1.83 -5.46 12.28
N VAL A 169 2.93 -5.09 12.94
CA VAL A 169 4.09 -5.96 13.14
C VAL A 169 4.08 -6.47 14.59
N LYS A 170 4.38 -7.75 14.78
CA LYS A 170 4.41 -8.43 16.09
C LYS A 170 5.72 -8.15 16.83
N LEU A 171 5.94 -6.88 17.15
CA LEU A 171 7.04 -6.39 17.99
C LEU A 171 6.44 -5.67 19.20
N SER A 172 7.13 -5.71 20.33
CA SER A 172 6.73 -4.92 21.49
C SER A 172 7.08 -3.45 21.28
N ASP A 173 6.39 -2.56 22.00
CA ASP A 173 6.64 -1.13 21.96
C ASP A 173 8.08 -0.80 22.37
N GLU A 174 8.67 -1.55 23.31
CA GLU A 174 10.06 -1.36 23.74
C GLU A 174 11.07 -1.68 22.62
N GLU A 175 10.83 -2.76 21.87
CA GLU A 175 11.68 -3.13 20.73
C GLU A 175 11.56 -2.10 19.60
N LEU A 176 10.34 -1.63 19.32
CA LEU A 176 10.12 -0.57 18.32
C LEU A 176 10.82 0.72 18.71
N GLU A 177 10.68 1.15 19.97
CA GLU A 177 11.36 2.34 20.49
C GLU A 177 12.88 2.19 20.45
N GLN A 178 13.42 1.01 20.78
CA GLN A 178 14.85 0.75 20.69
C GLN A 178 15.36 0.79 19.25
N ARG A 179 14.61 0.24 18.29
CA ARG A 179 14.95 0.34 16.86
C ARG A 179 14.88 1.77 16.36
N LYS A 180 13.86 2.52 16.78
CA LYS A 180 13.64 3.93 16.43
C LYS A 180 14.79 4.83 16.90
N LYS A 181 15.31 4.62 18.11
CA LYS A 181 16.48 5.36 18.64
C LYS A 181 17.73 5.19 17.78
N ASN A 182 17.88 4.04 17.13
CA ASN A 182 19.02 3.72 16.26
C ASN A 182 18.75 4.02 14.78
N PHE A 183 17.55 4.48 14.44
CA PHE A 183 17.18 4.74 13.06
C PHE A 183 17.81 6.03 12.55
N ILE A 184 18.54 5.91 11.44
CA ILE A 184 19.08 7.03 10.68
C ILE A 184 18.49 6.93 9.28
N ALA A 185 17.66 7.91 8.91
CA ALA A 185 17.06 7.94 7.60
C ALA A 185 18.15 8.05 6.51
N PRO A 186 18.04 7.31 5.40
CA PRO A 186 18.97 7.43 4.29
C PRO A 186 18.91 8.84 3.69
N LYS A 187 19.99 9.24 3.02
CA LYS A 187 20.00 10.51 2.28
C LYS A 187 19.02 10.41 1.12
N ILE A 188 18.19 11.44 0.96
CA ILE A 188 17.30 11.57 -0.19
C ILE A 188 18.15 11.56 -1.47
N LYS A 189 17.78 10.70 -2.42
CA LYS A 189 18.53 10.40 -3.65
C LYS A 189 18.81 11.64 -4.49
N TYR A 190 17.81 12.50 -4.67
CA TYR A 190 17.92 13.72 -5.47
C TYR A 190 18.11 14.94 -4.57
N GLN A 191 19.31 15.52 -4.60
CA GLN A 191 19.68 16.65 -3.74
C GLN A 191 19.43 18.02 -4.40
N THR A 192 19.20 18.05 -5.71
CA THR A 192 18.91 19.28 -6.48
C THR A 192 17.73 19.06 -7.43
N GLY A 193 17.24 20.14 -8.05
CA GLY A 193 16.17 20.08 -9.04
C GLY A 193 14.77 19.89 -8.45
N VAL A 194 13.81 19.51 -9.30
CA VAL A 194 12.39 19.46 -8.94
C VAL A 194 12.08 18.42 -7.87
N LEU A 195 12.73 17.25 -7.90
CA LEU A 195 12.51 16.19 -6.90
C LEU A 195 13.05 16.58 -5.52
N ALA A 196 14.16 17.33 -5.47
CA ALA A 196 14.65 17.88 -4.20
C ALA A 196 13.69 18.92 -3.61
N LYS A 197 13.14 19.81 -4.46
CA LYS A 197 12.09 20.76 -4.04
C LYS A 197 10.85 20.04 -3.53
N TYR A 198 10.39 19.03 -4.26
CA TYR A 198 9.23 18.21 -3.88
C TYR A 198 9.44 17.55 -2.53
N ALA A 199 10.53 16.81 -2.34
CA ALA A 199 10.80 16.10 -1.09
C ALA A 199 10.89 17.05 0.13
N LYS A 200 11.36 18.29 -0.09
CA LYS A 200 11.41 19.31 0.96
C LYS A 200 10.01 19.82 1.37
N LEU A 201 9.07 19.91 0.44
CA LEU A 201 7.76 20.55 0.66
C LEU A 201 6.62 19.55 0.89
N VAL A 202 6.72 18.34 0.35
CA VAL A 202 5.61 17.40 0.34
C VAL A 202 5.21 16.94 1.74
N GLY A 203 3.91 16.88 1.99
CA GLY A 203 3.29 16.30 3.18
C GLY A 203 3.09 14.79 3.10
N SER A 204 2.56 14.19 4.17
CA SER A 204 2.27 12.76 4.23
C SER A 204 1.23 12.33 3.17
N ALA A 205 1.33 11.07 2.73
CA ALA A 205 0.32 10.45 1.87
C ALA A 205 -1.07 10.44 2.52
N SER A 206 -1.15 10.34 3.85
CA SER A 206 -2.41 10.41 4.62
C SER A 206 -3.14 11.75 4.46
N LYS A 207 -2.41 12.80 4.07
CA LYS A 207 -2.92 14.15 3.78
C LYS A 207 -2.96 14.46 2.28
N GLY A 208 -2.82 13.45 1.42
CA GLY A 208 -2.86 13.60 -0.04
C GLY A 208 -1.56 14.08 -0.68
N ALA A 209 -0.43 14.04 0.03
CA ALA A 209 0.90 14.44 -0.50
C ALA A 209 0.93 15.84 -1.14
N VAL A 210 0.21 16.80 -0.56
CA VAL A 210 0.21 18.21 -1.01
C VAL A 210 1.54 18.89 -0.70
N THR A 211 1.85 19.99 -1.41
CA THR A 211 3.18 20.66 -1.37
C THR A 211 3.12 22.13 -0.94
N ASP A 212 2.00 22.57 -0.40
CA ASP A 212 1.70 23.95 -0.02
C ASP A 212 1.22 24.09 1.44
N ASN A 213 1.54 23.09 2.28
CA ASN A 213 1.25 23.10 3.72
C ASN A 213 2.08 24.12 4.50
#